data_AF-A0A924M3H1-F1
#
_entry.id   AF-A0A924M3H1-F1
#
_cell.length_a   1.000
_cell.length_b   1.000
_cell.length_c   1.000
_cell.angle_alpha   90.00
_cell.angle_beta   90.00
_cell.angle_gamma   90.00
#
_symmetry.space_group_name_H-M   'P 1'
#
loop_
_entity.id
_entity.type
_entity.pdbx_description
1 polymer ?
#
loop_
_entity_poly.entity_id
_entity_poly.type
_entity_poly.pdbx_seq_one_letter_code
_entity_poly.pdbx_strand_id
1 'polypeptide(L)'
;MKTSTLPAVRVTPETRALIESVLKDGESLSTFIEDSAKRQASWRKEDEAFCARAVRSSELVKAGKMRTYSIDEVMKGLEDITAQKKRSKTTAKQTTSA
;
A
#
# COMPACT_ATOMS: atom_id res chain seq x y z
N MET A 1 9.11 -12.31 -27.24
CA MET A 1 8.40 -11.11 -26.70
C MET A 1 9.31 -9.91 -26.91
N LYS A 2 8.81 -8.76 -27.35
CA LYS A 2 9.66 -7.59 -27.62
C LYS A 2 10.05 -6.96 -26.29
N THR A 3 11.32 -7.05 -25.92
CA THR A 3 11.88 -6.43 -24.72
C THR A 3 12.26 -4.99 -25.04
N SER A 4 11.80 -4.04 -24.22
CA SER A 4 12.23 -2.64 -24.30
C SER A 4 13.31 -2.40 -23.26
N THR A 5 14.37 -1.68 -23.65
CA THR A 5 15.51 -1.39 -22.76
C THR A 5 15.33 0.00 -22.15
N LEU A 6 15.65 0.14 -20.85
CA LEU A 6 15.79 1.46 -20.23
C LEU A 6 16.95 2.23 -20.88
N PRO A 7 16.87 3.55 -21.01
CA PRO A 7 17.97 4.35 -21.54
C PRO A 7 19.20 4.23 -20.63
N ALA A 8 20.40 4.37 -21.22
CA ALA A 8 21.64 4.39 -20.47
C ALA A 8 21.71 5.64 -19.57
N VAL A 9 21.81 5.42 -18.26
CA VAL A 9 21.94 6.49 -17.26
C VAL A 9 23.40 6.60 -16.82
N ARG A 10 24.01 7.78 -16.96
CA ARG A 10 25.33 8.06 -16.40
C ARG A 10 25.20 8.30 -14.90
N VAL A 11 26.00 7.61 -14.10
CA VAL A 11 26.03 7.73 -12.64
C VAL A 11 27.45 7.99 -12.16
N THR A 12 27.59 8.56 -10.97
CA THR A 12 28.91 8.71 -10.33
C THR A 12 29.43 7.34 -9.85
N PRO A 13 30.76 7.18 -9.70
CA PRO A 13 31.34 5.96 -9.13
C PRO A 13 30.80 5.65 -7.74
N GLU A 14 30.58 6.69 -6.93
CA GLU A 14 30.02 6.59 -5.57
C GLU A 14 28.59 6.02 -5.59
N THR A 15 27.74 6.51 -6.50
CA THR A 15 26.37 6.00 -6.65
C THR A 15 26.38 4.52 -7.05
N ARG A 16 27.28 4.15 -7.96
CA ARG A 16 27.43 2.77 -8.40
C ARG A 16 27.88 1.86 -7.25
N ALA A 17 28.92 2.26 -6.52
CA ALA A 17 29.43 1.50 -5.38
C ALA A 17 28.38 1.32 -4.28
N LEU A 18 27.59 2.37 -4.01
CA LEU A 18 26.47 2.30 -3.07
C LEU A 18 25.45 1.23 -3.49
N ILE A 19 25.02 1.23 -4.75
CA ILE A 19 24.06 0.24 -5.25
C ILE A 19 24.65 -1.17 -5.19
N GLU A 20 25.89 -1.34 -5.64
CA GLU A 20 26.57 -2.65 -5.63
C GLU A 20 26.72 -3.21 -4.20
N SER A 21 26.92 -2.34 -3.20
CA SER A 21 27.05 -2.75 -1.79
C SER A 21 25.76 -3.27 -1.15
N VAL A 22 24.60 -3.02 -1.74
CA VAL A 22 23.29 -3.46 -1.21
C VAL A 22 22.67 -4.59 -2.02
N LEU A 23 23.34 -5.08 -3.07
CA LEU A 23 22.88 -6.22 -3.85
C LEU A 23 22.86 -7.50 -3.00
N LYS A 24 21.84 -8.32 -3.22
CA LYS A 24 21.74 -9.66 -2.61
C LYS A 24 22.55 -10.68 -3.40
N ASP A 25 22.80 -11.84 -2.78
CA ASP A 25 23.47 -12.96 -3.44
C ASP A 25 22.75 -13.37 -4.74
N GLY A 26 23.49 -13.33 -5.86
CA GLY A 26 22.95 -13.66 -7.19
C GLY A 26 22.12 -12.55 -7.85
N GLU A 27 21.96 -11.39 -7.22
CA GLU A 27 21.27 -10.24 -7.80
C GLU A 27 22.20 -9.44 -8.73
N SER A 28 21.71 -9.09 -9.93
CA SER A 28 22.44 -8.24 -10.86
C SER A 28 22.05 -6.77 -10.71
N LEU A 29 22.98 -5.87 -11.05
CA LEU A 29 22.71 -4.43 -11.09
C LEU A 29 21.51 -4.08 -11.99
N SER A 30 21.38 -4.75 -13.14
CA SER A 30 20.24 -4.56 -14.04
C SER A 30 18.91 -4.96 -13.42
N THR A 31 18.86 -6.10 -12.73
CA THR A 31 17.64 -6.59 -12.06
C THR A 31 17.25 -5.64 -10.93
N PHE A 32 18.22 -5.21 -10.12
CA PHE A 32 17.99 -4.25 -9.06
C PHE A 32 17.41 -2.92 -9.58
N ILE A 33 17.97 -2.39 -10.68
CA ILE A 33 17.49 -1.14 -11.31
C ILE A 33 16.07 -1.30 -11.87
N GLU A 34 15.80 -2.41 -12.57
CA GLU A 34 14.47 -2.69 -13.10
C GLU A 34 13.42 -2.76 -11.99
N ASP A 35 13.68 -3.54 -10.94
CA ASP A 35 12.76 -3.70 -9.81
C ASP A 35 12.56 -2.39 -9.05
N SER A 36 13.63 -1.62 -8.85
CA SER A 36 13.56 -0.30 -8.22
C SER A 36 12.70 0.67 -9.02
N ALA A 37 12.89 0.74 -10.35
CA ALA A 37 12.11 1.59 -11.23
C ALA A 37 10.63 1.17 -11.24
N LYS A 38 10.36 -0.13 -11.31
CA LYS A 38 9.00 -0.69 -11.26
C LYS A 38 8.31 -0.38 -9.94
N ARG A 39 8.99 -0.57 -8.80
CA ARG A 39 8.45 -0.25 -7.48
C ARG A 39 8.11 1.23 -7.36
N GLN A 40 9.01 2.10 -7.81
CA GLN A 40 8.78 3.54 -7.76
C GLN A 40 7.62 3.99 -8.66
N ALA A 41 7.49 3.38 -9.84
CA ALA A 41 6.35 3.64 -10.73
C ALA A 41 5.02 3.19 -10.12
N SER A 42 4.99 1.99 -9.51
CA SER A 42 3.78 1.49 -8.82
C SER A 42 3.38 2.40 -7.68
N TRP A 43 4.34 2.77 -6.83
CA TRP A 43 4.11 3.66 -5.69
C TRP A 43 3.50 5.00 -6.13
N ARG A 44 4.09 5.65 -7.14
CA ARG A 44 3.57 6.93 -7.67
C ARG A 44 2.14 6.82 -8.18
N LYS A 45 1.81 5.71 -8.87
CA LYS A 45 0.46 5.47 -9.37
C LYS A 45 -0.54 5.27 -8.22
N GLU A 46 -0.15 4.54 -7.19
CA GLU A 46 -0.99 4.32 -6.01
C GLU A 46 -1.20 5.60 -5.20
N ASP A 47 -0.14 6.41 -5.06
CA ASP A 47 -0.16 7.71 -4.38
C ASP A 47 -1.05 8.72 -5.10
N GLU A 48 -0.92 8.82 -6.43
CA GLU A 48 -1.80 9.65 -7.26
C GLU A 48 -3.25 9.21 -7.13
N ALA A 49 -3.51 7.90 -7.21
CA ALA A 49 -4.86 7.36 -7.06
C ALA A 49 -5.42 7.62 -5.65
N PHE A 50 -4.59 7.56 -4.60
CA PHE A 50 -4.99 7.89 -3.24
C PHE A 50 -5.36 9.37 -3.11
N CYS A 51 -4.52 10.26 -3.61
CA CYS A 51 -4.78 11.70 -3.62
C CYS A 51 -6.06 12.04 -4.39
N ALA A 52 -6.26 11.45 -5.57
CA ALA A 52 -7.47 11.63 -6.36
C ALA A 52 -8.73 11.19 -5.60
N ARG A 53 -8.68 10.05 -4.89
CA ARG A 53 -9.80 9.61 -4.03
C ARG A 53 -10.05 10.59 -2.88
N ALA A 54 -9.00 11.10 -2.24
CA ALA A 54 -9.13 12.04 -1.13
C ALA A 54 -9.76 13.37 -1.57
N VAL A 55 -9.29 13.94 -2.68
CA VAL A 55 -9.86 15.16 -3.26
C VAL A 55 -11.34 14.96 -3.61
N ARG A 56 -11.66 13.88 -4.34
CA ARG A 56 -13.05 13.56 -4.68
C ARG A 56 -13.94 13.39 -3.44
N SER A 57 -13.44 12.71 -2.40
CA SER A 57 -14.19 12.54 -1.15
C SER A 57 -14.46 13.89 -0.48
N SER A 58 -13.47 14.78 -0.44
CA SER A 58 -13.63 16.13 0.10
C SER A 58 -14.68 16.94 -0.66
N GLU A 59 -14.66 16.88 -1.99
CA GLU A 59 -15.66 17.53 -2.85
C GLU A 59 -17.08 16.99 -2.61
N LEU A 60 -17.22 15.67 -2.47
CA LEU A 60 -18.52 15.05 -2.18
C LEU A 60 -19.07 15.47 -0.82
N VAL A 61 -18.22 15.56 0.21
CA VAL A 61 -18.61 16.06 1.54
C VAL A 61 -19.03 17.52 1.45
N LYS A 62 -18.24 18.38 0.80
CA LYS A 62 -18.59 19.80 0.58
C LYS A 62 -19.90 19.98 -0.18
N ALA A 63 -20.18 19.09 -1.12
CA ALA A 63 -21.43 19.07 -1.89
C ALA A 63 -22.62 18.43 -1.14
N GLY A 64 -22.43 17.96 0.11
CA GLY A 64 -23.46 17.27 0.88
C GLY A 64 -23.84 15.88 0.32
N LYS A 65 -23.03 15.33 -0.59
CA LYS A 65 -23.26 14.04 -1.28
C LYS A 65 -22.61 12.85 -0.58
N MET A 66 -21.94 13.08 0.55
CA MET A 66 -21.28 12.04 1.34
C MET A 66 -21.47 12.32 2.82
N ARG A 67 -21.95 11.30 3.55
CA ARG A 67 -22.17 11.38 4.99
C ARG A 67 -20.84 11.46 5.74
N THR A 68 -20.78 12.34 6.72
CA THR A 68 -19.72 12.39 7.74
C THR A 68 -20.24 11.73 9.02
N TYR A 69 -19.31 11.29 9.86
CA TYR A 69 -19.61 10.67 11.14
C TYR A 69 -18.86 11.42 12.24
N SER A 70 -19.43 11.48 13.43
CA SER A 70 -18.68 11.96 14.59
C SER A 70 -17.64 10.94 15.02
N ILE A 71 -16.66 11.37 15.82
CA ILE A 71 -15.65 10.47 16.40
C ILE A 71 -16.34 9.39 17.24
N ASP A 72 -17.31 9.77 18.07
CA ASP A 72 -18.01 8.83 18.96
C ASP A 72 -18.79 7.78 18.18
N GLU A 73 -19.46 8.16 17.08
CA GLU A 73 -20.17 7.23 16.20
C GLU A 73 -19.22 6.19 15.60
N VAL A 74 -18.06 6.64 15.12
CA VAL A 74 -17.03 5.76 14.53
C VAL A 74 -16.44 4.83 15.58
N MET A 75 -16.05 5.36 16.74
CA MET A 75 -15.43 4.58 17.81
C MET A 75 -16.38 3.51 18.33
N LYS A 76 -17.64 3.87 18.58
CA LYS A 76 -18.68 2.91 18.99
C LYS A 76 -18.86 1.80 17.95
N GLY A 77 -18.92 2.16 16.66
CA GLY A 77 -19.04 1.16 15.59
C GLY A 77 -17.86 0.18 15.54
N LEU A 78 -16.64 0.65 15.75
CA LEU A 78 -15.43 -0.20 15.79
C LEU A 78 -15.41 -1.13 17.02
N GLU A 79 -15.85 -0.63 18.17
CA GLU A 79 -16.01 -1.43 19.40
C GLU A 79 -17.04 -2.54 19.21
N ASP A 80 -18.19 -2.23 18.61
CA ASP A 80 -19.26 -3.20 18.33
C ASP A 80 -18.77 -4.31 17.39
N ILE A 81 -18.09 -3.96 16.29
CA ILE A 81 -17.50 -4.93 15.34
C ILE A 81 -16.52 -5.86 16.07
N THR A 82 -15.70 -5.30 16.95
CA THR A 82 -14.70 -6.06 17.71
C THR A 82 -15.36 -7.00 18.72
N ALA A 83 -16.40 -6.54 19.43
CA ALA A 83 -17.17 -7.33 20.37
C ALA A 83 -17.88 -8.49 19.66
N GLN A 84 -18.48 -8.26 18.49
CA GLN A 84 -19.10 -9.31 17.68
C GLN A 84 -18.10 -10.38 17.25
N LYS A 85 -16.91 -9.98 16.77
CA LYS A 85 -15.84 -10.94 16.40
C LYS A 85 -15.33 -11.75 17.59
N LYS A 86 -15.26 -11.16 18.79
CA LYS A 86 -14.92 -11.89 20.01
C LYS A 86 -15.99 -12.93 20.35
N ARG A 87 -17.28 -12.54 20.29
CA ARG A 87 -18.41 -13.44 20.56
C ARG A 87 -18.45 -14.61 19.58
N SER A 88 -18.29 -14.37 18.28
CA SER A 88 -18.32 -15.44 17.27
C SER A 88 -17.15 -16.42 17.40
N LYS A 89 -15.96 -15.95 17.79
CA LYS A 89 -14.82 -16.84 18.12
C LYS A 89 -15.07 -17.70 19.37
N THR A 90 -15.74 -17.16 20.39
CA THR A 90 -16.08 -17.92 21.60
C THR A 90 -17.13 -18.99 21.31
N THR A 91 -18.16 -18.68 20.51
CA THR A 91 -19.19 -19.65 20.12
C THR A 91 -18.62 -20.77 19.25
N ALA A 92 -17.72 -20.47 18.31
CA ALA A 92 -17.05 -21.48 17.47
C ALA A 92 -16.11 -22.42 18.25
N LYS A 93 -15.59 -21.99 19.42
CA LYS A 93 -14.75 -22.84 20.29
C LYS A 93 -15.58 -23.78 21.17
N GLN A 94 -16.83 -23.42 21.47
CA GLN A 94 -17.74 -24.25 22.27
C GLN A 94 -18.40 -25.37 21.46
N THR A 95 -18.60 -25.18 20.14
CA THR A 95 -19.20 -26.20 19.27
C THR A 95 -18.24 -27.31 18.83
N THR A 96 -16.92 -27.11 18.95
CA THR A 96 -15.90 -28.10 18.55
C THR A 96 -15.42 -28.97 19.73
N SER A 97 -15.97 -28.75 20.93
CA SER A 97 -15.66 -29.52 22.14
C SER A 97 -16.80 -30.46 22.59
N ALA A 98 -17.74 -30.76 21.68
CA ALA A 98 -18.78 -31.78 21.84
C ALA A 98 -18.60 -32.83 20.73
#